data_AF-A0A0E0TER9-F1
#
_entry.id   AF-A0A0E0TER9-F1
#
_cell.length_a   1.000
_cell.length_b   1.000
_cell.length_c   1.000
_cell.angle_alpha   90.00
_cell.angle_beta   90.00
_cell.angle_gamma   90.00
#
_symmetry.space_group_name_H-M   'P 1'
#
loop_
_entity.id
_entity.type
_entity.pdbx_description
1 polymer ?
#
loop_
_entity_poly.entity_id
_entity_poly.type
_entity_poly.pdbx_seq_one_letter_code
_entity_poly.pdbx_strand_id
1 'polypeptide(L)'
;MRKAFEMMQIAVIGALTGAFIGGIALQGGAGGAVWGGSVLAVVLAAVVWPLLERPTALMRLKYGTAAFLPGLLVGGSQWVSFGVVGAAVGGMASSALAAFFAPRIIIRQEEQGRYIRTRFHYVWMFFGASMATFFALNVLFAAERAAPWQTWAGSISMAVQSSIVLALVLLGYVICISWKKRKTETWKQARASARRMGRGLLAGGMVVIGAASLFHYGFLSVHTASRVVGPLLSYILGWLLPYAVGWLLAANRHRPVLGSMLAIIGAIFVLIVGISVLPMLLLPGSGLMWAGVVTGLVMIVLAILSIIKPQSHVTIGSFLIVASILSFVGAAGGLIIGGIIGLLGGALVVGWSGEQAKKSSRDSSPPTSPLPPHSSMMTG
;
A
#
# COMPACT_ATOMS: atom_id res chain seq x y z
N MET A 1 3.12 -18.56 24.61
CA MET A 1 2.51 -18.41 23.26
C MET A 1 3.02 -17.20 22.46
N ARG A 2 3.04 -15.97 22.99
CA ARG A 2 3.48 -14.77 22.22
C ARG A 2 4.87 -14.92 21.58
N LYS A 3 5.90 -15.30 22.33
CA LYS A 3 7.28 -15.46 21.82
C LYS A 3 7.35 -16.44 20.63
N ALA A 4 6.66 -17.59 20.72
CA ALA A 4 6.63 -18.59 19.66
C ALA A 4 6.00 -18.05 18.37
N PHE A 5 4.91 -17.28 18.49
CA PHE A 5 4.27 -16.65 17.33
C PHE A 5 5.19 -15.63 16.65
N GLU A 6 5.93 -14.84 17.43
CA GLU A 6 6.90 -13.86 16.90
C GLU A 6 8.06 -14.54 16.16
N MET A 7 8.57 -15.65 16.70
CA MET A 7 9.57 -16.48 16.05
C MET A 7 9.05 -17.07 14.73
N MET A 8 7.81 -17.59 14.74
CA MET A 8 7.18 -18.16 13.55
C MET A 8 7.05 -17.11 12.44
N GLN A 9 6.62 -15.88 12.75
CA GLN A 9 6.50 -14.82 11.75
C GLN A 9 7.83 -14.48 11.09
N ILE A 10 8.90 -14.37 11.88
CA ILE A 10 10.21 -14.00 11.34
C ILE A 10 10.82 -15.18 10.56
N ALA A 11 10.62 -16.41 11.03
CA ALA A 11 10.99 -17.61 10.27
C ALA A 11 10.27 -17.68 8.92
N VAL A 12 8.97 -17.36 8.86
CA VAL A 12 8.21 -17.32 7.59
C VAL A 12 8.74 -16.24 6.66
N ILE A 13 9.00 -15.03 7.17
CA ILE A 13 9.61 -13.94 6.37
C ILE A 13 10.99 -14.38 5.85
N GLY A 14 11.80 -15.00 6.70
CA GLY A 14 13.11 -15.56 6.34
C GLY A 14 13.02 -16.65 5.28
N ALA A 15 12.09 -17.59 5.43
CA ALA A 15 11.88 -18.67 4.48
C ALA A 15 11.50 -18.14 3.10
N LEU A 16 10.53 -17.22 3.02
CA LEU A 16 10.09 -16.62 1.76
C LEU A 16 11.19 -15.80 1.10
N THR A 17 11.89 -14.98 1.88
CA THR A 17 12.99 -14.16 1.39
C THR A 17 14.15 -15.03 0.90
N GLY A 18 14.51 -16.05 1.67
CA GLY A 18 15.59 -16.98 1.35
C GLY A 18 15.25 -17.81 0.13
N ALA A 19 13.99 -18.24 -0.01
CA ALA A 19 13.53 -18.97 -1.18
C ALA A 19 13.59 -18.12 -2.45
N PHE A 20 13.23 -16.84 -2.35
CA PHE A 20 13.38 -15.90 -3.46
C PHE A 20 14.85 -15.73 -3.87
N ILE A 21 15.75 -15.52 -2.90
CA ILE A 21 17.19 -15.34 -3.16
C ILE A 21 17.78 -16.62 -3.77
N GLY A 22 17.57 -17.77 -3.14
CA GLY A 22 18.16 -19.02 -3.58
C GLY A 22 17.59 -19.54 -4.90
N GLY A 23 16.30 -19.33 -5.15
CA GLY A 23 15.66 -19.77 -6.39
C GLY A 23 15.94 -18.86 -7.57
N ILE A 24 15.75 -17.56 -7.40
CA ILE A 24 15.81 -16.58 -8.50
C ILE A 24 17.19 -15.93 -8.59
N ALA A 25 17.70 -15.35 -7.50
CA ALA A 25 18.93 -14.56 -7.56
C ALA A 25 20.18 -15.43 -7.80
N LEU A 26 20.20 -16.64 -7.27
CA LEU A 26 21.29 -17.61 -7.46
C LEU A 26 21.04 -18.61 -8.59
N GLN A 27 19.93 -18.48 -9.33
CA GLN A 27 19.52 -19.40 -10.41
C GLN A 27 19.46 -20.89 -9.97
N GLY A 28 19.30 -21.18 -8.67
CA GLY A 28 19.27 -22.54 -8.14
C GLY A 28 17.95 -23.29 -8.38
N GLY A 29 16.97 -22.66 -9.04
CA GLY A 29 15.66 -23.24 -9.30
C GLY A 29 14.92 -23.64 -8.02
N ALA A 30 14.19 -24.76 -8.06
CA ALA A 30 13.46 -25.25 -6.90
C ALA A 30 14.40 -25.65 -5.74
N GLY A 31 15.55 -26.27 -6.04
CA GLY A 31 16.51 -26.70 -5.03
C GLY A 31 17.13 -25.52 -4.28
N GLY A 32 17.53 -24.48 -5.02
CA GLY A 32 18.01 -23.23 -4.45
C GLY A 32 16.95 -22.53 -3.60
N ALA A 33 15.68 -22.55 -4.02
CA ALA A 33 14.59 -21.97 -3.24
C ALA A 33 14.38 -22.67 -1.89
N VAL A 34 14.37 -24.01 -1.87
CA VAL A 34 14.22 -24.77 -0.62
C VAL A 34 15.39 -24.49 0.32
N TRP A 35 16.63 -24.63 -0.18
CA TRP A 35 17.83 -24.41 0.63
C TRP A 35 17.96 -22.98 1.13
N GLY A 36 17.81 -21.99 0.24
CA GLY A 36 17.88 -20.58 0.60
C GLY A 36 16.83 -20.22 1.65
N GLY A 37 15.60 -20.72 1.50
CA GLY A 37 14.52 -20.50 2.46
C GLY A 37 14.83 -21.09 3.82
N SER A 38 15.23 -22.36 3.88
CA SER A 38 15.56 -23.03 5.14
C SER A 38 16.72 -22.36 5.86
N VAL A 39 17.82 -22.05 5.16
CA VAL A 39 19.00 -21.41 5.76
C VAL A 39 18.64 -20.03 6.32
N LEU A 40 17.97 -19.17 5.55
CA LEU A 40 17.67 -17.82 6.01
C LEU A 40 16.64 -17.82 7.15
N ALA A 41 15.68 -18.74 7.13
CA ALA A 41 14.72 -18.90 8.24
C ALA A 41 15.45 -19.24 9.56
N VAL A 42 16.40 -20.19 9.53
CA VAL A 42 17.19 -20.59 10.69
C VAL A 42 18.08 -19.45 11.18
N VAL A 43 18.79 -18.78 10.26
CA VAL A 43 19.67 -17.65 10.60
C VAL A 43 18.88 -16.51 11.25
N LEU A 44 17.75 -16.11 10.67
CA LEU A 44 16.93 -15.05 11.26
C LEU A 44 16.33 -15.48 12.60
N ALA A 45 15.87 -16.72 12.75
CA ALA A 45 15.39 -17.23 14.03
C ALA A 45 16.50 -17.16 15.11
N ALA A 46 17.72 -17.57 14.79
CA ALA A 46 18.86 -17.52 15.69
C ALA A 46 19.23 -16.08 16.09
N VAL A 47 19.21 -15.13 15.14
CA VAL A 47 19.48 -13.70 15.40
C VAL A 47 18.38 -13.06 16.26
N VAL A 48 17.12 -13.45 16.06
CA VAL A 48 15.97 -12.92 16.79
C VAL A 48 15.91 -13.41 18.22
N TRP A 49 16.31 -14.66 18.47
CA TRP A 49 16.22 -15.29 19.78
C TRP A 49 16.75 -14.42 20.94
N PRO A 50 18.00 -13.90 20.91
CA PRO A 50 18.51 -13.03 21.98
C PRO A 50 17.82 -11.66 22.03
N LEU A 51 17.16 -11.24 20.95
CA LEU A 51 16.46 -9.95 20.87
C LEU A 51 15.02 -10.01 21.40
N LEU A 52 14.49 -11.20 21.71
CA LEU A 52 13.15 -11.37 22.29
C LEU A 52 12.96 -10.62 23.62
N GLU A 53 14.05 -10.33 24.33
CA GLU A 53 14.04 -9.58 25.60
C GLU A 53 14.15 -8.06 25.39
N ARG A 54 14.46 -7.61 24.17
CA ARG A 54 14.67 -6.19 23.83
C ARG A 54 13.57 -5.72 22.84
N PRO A 55 12.38 -5.31 23.31
CA PRO A 55 11.23 -5.08 22.45
C PRO A 55 11.45 -3.99 21.39
N THR A 56 12.24 -2.96 21.70
CA THR A 56 12.61 -1.90 20.76
C THR A 56 13.51 -2.43 19.64
N ALA A 57 14.54 -3.21 19.99
CA ALA A 57 15.44 -3.83 19.02
C ALA A 57 14.69 -4.85 18.14
N LEU A 58 13.82 -5.67 18.75
CA LEU A 58 12.97 -6.63 18.04
C LEU A 58 12.05 -5.94 17.01
N MET A 59 11.43 -4.81 17.37
CA MET A 59 10.62 -4.03 16.42
C MET A 59 11.45 -3.54 15.23
N ARG A 60 12.64 -2.98 15.50
CA ARG A 60 13.53 -2.48 14.44
C ARG A 60 13.95 -3.60 13.51
N LEU A 61 14.33 -4.75 14.06
CA LEU A 61 14.69 -5.93 13.28
C LEU A 61 13.53 -6.37 12.38
N LYS A 62 12.31 -6.48 12.92
CA LYS A 62 11.13 -6.88 12.13
C LYS A 62 10.83 -5.95 10.96
N TYR A 63 10.89 -4.63 11.17
CA TYR A 63 10.70 -3.68 10.09
C TYR A 63 11.83 -3.75 9.07
N GLY A 64 13.07 -3.94 9.53
CA GLY A 64 14.23 -4.20 8.68
C GLY A 64 14.03 -5.42 7.79
N THR A 65 13.72 -6.58 8.40
CA THR A 65 13.48 -7.83 7.66
C THR A 65 12.31 -7.71 6.69
N ALA A 66 11.24 -7.00 7.07
CA ALA A 66 10.08 -6.79 6.20
C ALA A 66 10.41 -5.94 4.95
N ALA A 67 11.37 -5.03 5.04
CA ALA A 67 11.78 -4.17 3.94
C ALA A 67 12.93 -4.73 3.10
N PHE A 68 13.52 -5.86 3.51
CA PHE A 68 14.68 -6.45 2.84
C PHE A 68 14.35 -6.96 1.42
N LEU A 69 13.30 -7.76 1.27
CA LEU A 69 12.89 -8.27 -0.06
C LEU A 69 12.49 -7.16 -1.05
N PRO A 70 11.70 -6.14 -0.68
CA PRO A 70 11.49 -4.97 -1.53
C PRO A 70 12.80 -4.32 -1.97
N GLY A 71 13.76 -4.17 -1.06
CA GLY A 71 15.08 -3.61 -1.38
C GLY A 71 15.88 -4.50 -2.32
N LEU A 72 15.82 -5.83 -2.16
CA LEU A 72 16.42 -6.78 -3.10
C LEU A 72 15.82 -6.62 -4.51
N LEU A 73 14.50 -6.50 -4.62
CA LEU A 73 13.82 -6.33 -5.90
C LEU A 73 14.24 -5.04 -6.59
N VAL A 74 14.32 -3.93 -5.87
CA VAL A 74 14.77 -2.66 -6.46
C VAL A 74 16.25 -2.75 -6.82
N GLY A 75 17.09 -3.22 -5.91
CA GLY A 75 18.54 -3.32 -6.08
C GLY A 75 18.95 -4.27 -7.21
N GLY A 76 18.22 -5.37 -7.38
CA GLY A 76 18.45 -6.39 -8.40
C GLY A 76 17.75 -6.10 -9.73
N SER A 77 16.98 -5.02 -9.81
CA SER A 77 16.32 -4.63 -11.06
C SER A 77 17.34 -4.28 -12.14
N GLN A 78 16.97 -4.53 -13.40
CA GLN A 78 17.82 -4.23 -14.56
C GLN A 78 18.27 -2.76 -14.63
N TRP A 79 17.51 -1.87 -14.00
CA TRP A 79 17.78 -0.44 -13.90
C TRP A 79 19.07 -0.11 -13.13
N VAL A 80 19.35 -0.84 -12.05
CA VAL A 80 20.56 -0.62 -11.25
C VAL A 80 21.76 -1.30 -11.92
N SER A 81 21.54 -2.34 -12.73
CA SER A 81 22.56 -3.10 -13.47
C SER A 81 23.69 -3.72 -12.63
N PHE A 82 23.61 -3.68 -11.30
CA PHE A 82 24.61 -4.28 -10.41
C PHE A 82 24.34 -5.76 -10.08
N GLY A 83 23.33 -6.36 -10.73
CA GLY A 83 22.98 -7.78 -10.55
C GLY A 83 22.77 -8.15 -9.08
N VAL A 84 23.43 -9.24 -8.65
CA VAL A 84 23.35 -9.77 -7.29
C VAL A 84 23.88 -8.78 -6.24
N VAL A 85 24.94 -8.02 -6.56
CA VAL A 85 25.52 -7.01 -5.65
C VAL A 85 24.53 -5.87 -5.42
N GLY A 86 23.88 -5.41 -6.49
CA GLY A 86 22.83 -4.39 -6.40
C GLY A 86 21.67 -4.84 -5.53
N ALA A 87 21.21 -6.08 -5.72
CA ALA A 87 20.16 -6.66 -4.90
C ALA A 87 20.57 -6.66 -3.42
N ALA A 88 21.77 -7.18 -3.09
CA ALA A 88 22.24 -7.25 -1.71
C ALA A 88 22.35 -5.87 -1.05
N VAL A 89 23.00 -4.91 -1.72
CA VAL A 89 23.14 -3.53 -1.23
C VAL A 89 21.77 -2.88 -1.05
N GLY A 90 20.87 -3.09 -2.01
CA GLY A 90 19.51 -2.58 -1.96
C GLY A 90 18.71 -3.13 -0.79
N GLY A 91 18.73 -4.46 -0.60
CA GLY A 91 18.10 -5.13 0.53
C GLY A 91 18.61 -4.59 1.87
N MET A 92 19.93 -4.45 2.01
CA MET A 92 20.56 -3.92 3.22
C MET A 92 20.18 -2.45 3.49
N ALA A 93 20.25 -1.59 2.48
CA ALA A 93 19.89 -0.18 2.60
C ALA A 93 18.42 0.00 3.00
N SER A 94 17.52 -0.73 2.33
CA SER A 94 16.09 -0.77 2.66
C SER A 94 15.85 -1.23 4.10
N SER A 95 16.47 -2.34 4.49
CA SER A 95 16.35 -2.87 5.86
C SER A 95 16.83 -1.86 6.91
N ALA A 96 17.95 -1.19 6.69
CA ALA A 96 18.49 -0.18 7.60
C ALA A 96 17.55 1.04 7.73
N LEU A 97 17.05 1.56 6.60
CA LEU A 97 16.06 2.64 6.60
C LEU A 97 14.79 2.22 7.36
N ALA A 98 14.38 0.95 7.29
CA ALA A 98 13.10 0.50 7.85
C ALA A 98 13.19 0.34 9.33
N ALA A 99 14.30 -0.27 9.76
CA ALA A 99 14.67 -0.41 11.14
C ALA A 99 14.71 0.97 11.84
N PHE A 100 15.11 2.04 11.14
CA PHE A 100 15.22 3.37 11.74
C PHE A 100 13.92 4.19 11.69
N PHE A 101 13.30 4.32 10.52
CA PHE A 101 12.19 5.25 10.31
C PHE A 101 10.82 4.63 10.61
N ALA A 102 10.59 3.38 10.24
CA ALA A 102 9.28 2.74 10.37
C ALA A 102 8.77 2.69 11.82
N PRO A 103 9.55 2.24 12.82
CA PRO A 103 9.06 2.22 14.19
C PRO A 103 8.70 3.60 14.71
N ARG A 104 9.49 4.64 14.37
CA ARG A 104 9.21 6.02 14.80
C ARG A 104 7.90 6.54 14.24
N ILE A 105 7.65 6.29 12.95
CA ILE A 105 6.41 6.69 12.30
C ILE A 105 5.23 5.94 12.92
N ILE A 106 5.35 4.62 13.08
CA ILE A 106 4.24 3.77 13.53
C ILE A 106 3.89 4.03 14.99
N ILE A 107 4.89 4.11 15.88
CA ILE A 107 4.67 4.44 17.30
C ILE A 107 3.95 5.78 17.43
N ARG A 108 4.40 6.80 16.69
CA ARG A 108 3.74 8.12 16.69
C ARG A 108 2.28 8.06 16.23
N GLN A 109 1.97 7.19 15.27
CA GLN A 109 0.60 7.02 14.76
C GLN A 109 -0.28 6.19 15.71
N GLU A 110 0.32 5.23 16.41
CA GLU A 110 -0.30 4.41 17.44
C GLU A 110 -0.65 5.25 18.68
N GLU A 111 0.27 6.08 19.16
CA GLU A 111 0.06 7.06 20.24
C GLU A 111 -1.09 8.03 19.93
N GLN A 112 -1.27 8.37 18.66
CA GLN A 112 -2.35 9.26 18.21
C GLN A 112 -3.68 8.52 18.03
N GLY A 113 -3.74 7.23 18.36
CA GLY A 113 -4.91 6.37 18.19
C GLY A 113 -5.34 6.21 16.72
N ARG A 114 -4.45 6.57 15.78
CA ARG A 114 -4.70 6.48 14.34
C ARG A 114 -4.37 5.09 13.84
N TYR A 115 -3.31 4.48 14.36
CA TYR A 115 -2.83 3.18 13.89
C TYR A 115 -3.14 2.07 14.89
N ILE A 116 -3.81 1.01 14.45
CA ILE A 116 -3.98 -0.22 15.23
C ILE A 116 -2.96 -1.24 14.72
N ARG A 117 -1.99 -1.58 15.58
CA ARG A 117 -0.98 -2.57 15.25
C ARG A 117 -1.59 -3.98 15.34
N THR A 118 -1.90 -4.57 14.19
CA THR A 118 -2.36 -5.97 14.13
C THR A 118 -1.18 -6.93 14.27
N ARG A 119 -1.46 -8.16 14.70
CA ARG A 119 -0.43 -9.21 14.83
C ARG A 119 0.27 -9.51 13.49
N PHE A 120 -0.46 -9.44 12.38
CA PHE A 120 0.07 -9.72 11.03
C PHE A 120 0.64 -8.48 10.32
N HIS A 121 0.73 -7.33 11.00
CA HIS A 121 1.14 -6.08 10.41
C HIS A 121 2.48 -6.17 9.64
N TYR A 122 3.48 -6.85 10.21
CA TYR A 122 4.80 -7.00 9.60
C TYR A 122 4.77 -7.84 8.32
N VAL A 123 3.96 -8.90 8.32
CA VAL A 123 3.75 -9.77 7.16
C VAL A 123 3.05 -8.98 6.05
N TRP A 124 2.05 -8.18 6.39
CA TRP A 124 1.38 -7.29 5.44
C TRP A 124 2.32 -6.24 4.85
N MET A 125 3.19 -5.64 5.66
CA MET A 125 4.18 -4.69 5.13
C MET A 125 5.19 -5.39 4.24
N PHE A 126 5.66 -6.59 4.59
CA PHE A 126 6.57 -7.37 3.75
C PHE A 126 5.94 -7.70 2.38
N PHE A 127 4.77 -8.33 2.38
CA PHE A 127 4.09 -8.73 1.14
C PHE A 127 3.61 -7.53 0.34
N GLY A 128 2.96 -6.57 1.00
CA GLY A 128 2.46 -5.37 0.37
C GLY A 128 3.56 -4.52 -0.24
N ALA A 129 4.69 -4.34 0.46
CA ALA A 129 5.85 -3.64 -0.08
C ALA A 129 6.47 -4.40 -1.25
N SER A 130 6.63 -5.72 -1.14
CA SER A 130 7.27 -6.52 -2.19
C SER A 130 6.42 -6.53 -3.46
N MET A 131 5.10 -6.75 -3.33
CA MET A 131 4.17 -6.67 -4.46
C MET A 131 4.13 -5.26 -5.05
N ALA A 132 3.96 -4.22 -4.23
CA ALA A 132 3.88 -2.85 -4.73
C ALA A 132 5.16 -2.46 -5.48
N THR A 133 6.32 -2.83 -4.94
CA THR A 133 7.62 -2.63 -5.59
C THR A 133 7.71 -3.38 -6.91
N PHE A 134 7.33 -4.67 -6.92
CA PHE A 134 7.33 -5.49 -8.11
C PHE A 134 6.41 -4.91 -9.20
N PHE A 135 5.18 -4.56 -8.86
CA PHE A 135 4.25 -3.93 -9.81
C PHE A 135 4.76 -2.58 -10.28
N ALA A 136 5.30 -1.74 -9.39
CA ALA A 136 5.87 -0.45 -9.79
C ALA A 136 7.01 -0.63 -10.80
N LEU A 137 7.93 -1.57 -10.56
CA LEU A 137 9.01 -1.89 -11.49
C LEU A 137 8.48 -2.37 -12.85
N ASN A 138 7.48 -3.26 -12.85
CA ASN A 138 6.90 -3.79 -14.08
C ASN A 138 6.10 -2.73 -14.86
N VAL A 139 5.29 -1.92 -14.18
CA VAL A 139 4.53 -0.82 -14.80
C VAL A 139 5.49 0.20 -15.38
N LEU A 140 6.54 0.56 -14.65
CA LEU A 140 7.52 1.53 -15.11
C LEU A 140 8.30 1.01 -16.32
N PHE A 141 8.63 -0.29 -16.34
CA PHE A 141 9.23 -0.95 -17.49
C PHE A 141 8.29 -1.05 -18.70
N ALA A 142 7.02 -1.40 -18.49
CA ALA A 142 6.01 -1.41 -19.54
C ALA A 142 5.78 -0.01 -20.11
N ALA A 143 5.75 1.01 -19.24
CA ALA A 143 5.64 2.40 -19.62
C ALA A 143 6.85 2.87 -20.43
N GLU A 144 8.07 2.46 -20.06
CA GLU A 144 9.29 2.76 -20.81
C GLU A 144 9.27 2.15 -22.23
N ARG A 145 8.75 0.93 -22.37
CA ARG A 145 8.59 0.27 -23.68
C ARG A 145 7.48 0.88 -24.53
N ALA A 146 6.35 1.22 -23.92
CA ALA A 146 5.16 1.68 -24.64
C ALA A 146 5.29 3.13 -25.11
N ALA A 147 5.94 3.98 -24.32
CA ALA A 147 6.21 5.36 -24.66
C ALA A 147 7.72 5.57 -24.56
N PRO A 148 8.46 5.74 -25.67
CA PRO A 148 9.86 6.11 -25.62
C PRO A 148 9.97 7.52 -25.04
N TRP A 149 9.98 7.65 -23.72
CA TRP A 149 9.97 8.93 -22.99
C TRP A 149 11.09 9.86 -23.44
N GLN A 150 12.17 9.30 -23.99
CA GLN A 150 13.26 10.05 -24.61
C GLN A 150 12.81 10.90 -25.79
N THR A 151 12.07 10.33 -26.74
CA THR A 151 11.60 11.08 -27.91
C THR A 151 10.53 12.08 -27.49
N TRP A 152 9.66 11.69 -26.56
CA TRP A 152 8.59 12.56 -26.05
C TRP A 152 9.16 13.74 -25.26
N ALA A 153 10.09 13.50 -24.33
CA ALA A 153 10.72 14.55 -23.53
C ALA A 153 11.59 15.49 -24.39
N GLY A 154 12.24 15.00 -25.44
CA GLY A 154 12.95 15.86 -26.40
C GLY A 154 12.02 16.74 -27.24
N SER A 155 10.80 16.27 -27.51
CA SER A 155 9.84 16.99 -28.37
C SER A 155 9.12 18.16 -27.69
N ILE A 156 9.09 18.20 -26.35
CA ILE A 156 8.34 19.22 -25.60
C ILE A 156 9.25 20.39 -25.28
N SER A 157 8.79 21.61 -25.55
CA SER A 157 9.54 22.81 -25.19
C SER A 157 9.75 22.90 -23.67
N MET A 158 10.92 23.39 -23.25
CA MET A 158 11.26 23.52 -21.84
C MET A 158 10.26 24.38 -21.05
N ALA A 159 9.66 25.37 -21.71
CA ALA A 159 8.59 26.20 -21.14
C ALA A 159 7.34 25.39 -20.77
N VAL A 160 6.95 24.43 -21.63
CA VAL A 160 5.81 23.55 -21.36
C VAL A 160 6.14 22.57 -20.24
N GLN A 161 7.32 21.95 -20.25
CA GLN A 161 7.74 21.03 -19.18
C GLN A 161 7.77 21.70 -17.81
N SER A 162 8.41 22.87 -17.71
CA SER A 162 8.48 23.64 -16.47
C SER A 162 7.10 24.11 -16.00
N SER A 163 6.21 24.48 -16.93
CA SER A 163 4.82 24.83 -16.61
C SER A 163 4.05 23.64 -16.06
N ILE A 164 4.21 22.44 -16.62
CA ILE A 164 3.58 21.20 -16.11
C ILE A 164 4.06 20.91 -14.69
N VAL A 165 5.37 20.96 -14.44
CA VAL A 165 5.93 20.71 -13.10
C VAL A 165 5.43 21.75 -12.10
N LEU A 166 5.42 23.03 -12.47
CA LEU A 166 4.89 24.10 -11.63
C LEU A 166 3.40 23.89 -11.33
N ALA A 167 2.60 23.52 -12.33
CA ALA A 167 1.18 23.22 -12.15
C ALA A 167 0.95 22.06 -11.17
N LEU A 168 1.74 20.98 -11.28
CA LEU A 168 1.68 19.85 -10.35
C LEU A 168 2.07 20.24 -8.92
N VAL A 169 3.10 21.08 -8.75
CA VAL A 169 3.54 21.59 -7.45
C VAL A 169 2.47 22.47 -6.81
N LEU A 170 1.86 23.36 -7.59
CA LEU A 170 0.75 24.21 -7.14
C LEU A 170 -0.48 23.38 -6.78
N LEU A 171 -0.84 22.39 -7.60
CA LEU A 171 -1.93 21.45 -7.32
C LEU A 171 -1.68 20.70 -6.01
N GLY A 172 -0.48 20.14 -5.84
CA GLY A 172 -0.06 19.49 -4.60
C GLY A 172 -0.18 20.42 -3.39
N TYR A 173 0.23 21.69 -3.53
CA TYR A 173 0.10 22.69 -2.48
C TYR A 173 -1.37 22.99 -2.12
N VAL A 174 -2.24 23.11 -3.12
CA VAL A 174 -3.69 23.29 -2.91
C VAL A 174 -4.30 22.10 -2.19
N ILE A 175 -3.96 20.86 -2.61
CA ILE A 175 -4.43 19.63 -1.95
C ILE A 175 -4.00 19.62 -0.47
N CYS A 176 -2.76 20.03 -0.18
CA CYS A 176 -2.24 20.11 1.18
C CYS A 176 -3.00 21.12 2.06
N ILE A 177 -3.32 22.30 1.50
CA ILE A 177 -4.15 23.30 2.20
C ILE A 177 -5.55 22.74 2.44
N SER A 178 -6.18 22.17 1.42
CA SER A 178 -7.53 21.58 1.51
C SER A 178 -7.58 20.45 2.55
N TRP A 179 -6.54 19.63 2.63
CA TRP A 179 -6.41 18.59 3.65
C TRP A 179 -6.34 19.20 5.05
N LYS A 180 -5.49 20.22 5.25
CA LYS A 180 -5.36 20.90 6.54
C LYS A 180 -6.65 21.62 6.94
N LYS A 181 -7.35 22.20 5.97
CA LYS A 181 -8.63 22.89 6.18
C LYS A 181 -9.68 21.97 6.79
N ARG A 182 -9.71 20.67 6.44
CA ARG A 182 -10.62 19.70 7.09
C ARG A 182 -10.39 19.56 8.60
N LYS A 183 -9.25 20.00 9.13
CA LYS A 183 -8.88 19.90 10.55
C LYS A 183 -8.87 21.22 11.30
N THR A 184 -9.08 22.35 10.62
CA THR A 184 -8.92 23.68 11.20
C THR A 184 -10.12 24.56 10.88
N GLU A 185 -10.59 25.33 11.84
CA GLU A 185 -11.78 26.19 11.67
C GLU A 185 -11.57 27.27 10.61
N THR A 186 -10.36 27.85 10.51
CA THR A 186 -10.10 28.98 9.60
C THR A 186 -9.14 28.66 8.46
N TRP A 187 -9.36 29.27 7.28
CA TRP A 187 -8.47 29.12 6.12
C TRP A 187 -7.08 29.73 6.35
N LYS A 188 -6.99 30.79 7.17
CA LYS A 188 -5.71 31.42 7.56
C LYS A 188 -4.82 30.43 8.31
N GLN A 189 -5.39 29.68 9.26
CA GLN A 189 -4.67 28.67 10.03
C GLN A 189 -4.27 27.47 9.17
N ALA A 190 -5.16 27.00 8.29
CA ALA A 190 -4.85 25.94 7.32
C ALA A 190 -3.63 26.34 6.46
N ARG A 191 -3.66 27.53 5.86
CA ARG A 191 -2.56 28.07 5.02
C ARG A 191 -1.27 28.25 5.82
N ALA A 192 -1.34 28.77 7.05
CA ALA A 192 -0.17 28.88 7.92
C ALA A 192 0.48 27.52 8.22
N SER A 193 -0.34 26.51 8.54
CA SER A 193 0.15 25.15 8.81
C SER A 193 0.70 24.44 7.55
N ALA A 194 0.17 24.76 6.37
CA ALA A 194 0.61 24.22 5.10
C ALA A 194 1.90 24.87 4.58
N ARG A 195 2.27 26.08 5.03
CA ARG A 195 3.46 26.79 4.53
C ARG A 195 4.75 25.98 4.61
N ARG A 196 4.99 25.23 5.69
CA ARG A 196 6.21 24.41 5.82
C ARG A 196 6.25 23.29 4.77
N MET A 197 5.12 22.64 4.52
CA MET A 197 5.00 21.58 3.52
C MET A 197 5.05 22.16 2.10
N GLY A 198 4.43 23.32 1.88
CA GLY A 198 4.48 24.06 0.62
C GLY A 198 5.88 24.51 0.23
N ARG A 199 6.71 24.97 1.19
CA ARG A 199 8.13 25.24 0.92
C ARG A 199 8.88 23.99 0.46
N GLY A 200 8.59 22.83 1.07
CA GLY A 200 9.15 21.55 0.64
C GLY A 200 8.73 21.17 -0.78
N LEU A 201 7.44 21.34 -1.11
CA LEU A 201 6.93 21.08 -2.47
C LEU A 201 7.53 22.02 -3.51
N LEU A 202 7.66 23.32 -3.19
CA LEU A 202 8.30 24.30 -4.08
C LEU A 202 9.78 23.99 -4.29
N ALA A 203 10.52 23.69 -3.23
CA ALA A 203 11.93 23.30 -3.33
C ALA A 203 12.09 22.03 -4.18
N GLY A 204 11.25 21.01 -3.94
CA GLY A 204 11.24 19.79 -4.76
C GLY A 204 10.89 20.07 -6.21
N GLY A 205 9.91 20.93 -6.47
CA GLY A 205 9.54 21.40 -7.81
C GLY A 205 10.70 22.07 -8.54
N MET A 206 11.41 22.98 -7.87
CA MET A 206 12.59 23.65 -8.43
C MET A 206 13.72 22.66 -8.75
N VAL A 207 13.93 21.65 -7.92
CA VAL A 207 14.90 20.58 -8.18
C VAL A 207 14.50 19.77 -9.42
N VAL A 208 13.21 19.43 -9.57
CA VAL A 208 12.69 18.72 -10.74
C VAL A 208 12.83 19.56 -12.01
N ILE A 209 12.51 20.86 -11.95
CA ILE A 209 12.70 21.78 -13.09
C ILE A 209 14.18 21.88 -13.44
N GLY A 210 15.07 22.04 -12.46
CA GLY A 210 16.51 22.08 -12.68
C GLY A 210 17.03 20.79 -13.33
N ALA A 211 16.58 19.62 -12.85
CA ALA A 211 16.93 18.34 -13.45
C ALA A 211 16.41 18.23 -14.89
N ALA A 212 15.15 18.61 -15.16
CA ALA A 212 14.58 18.66 -16.49
C ALA A 212 15.38 19.57 -17.44
N SER A 213 15.81 20.75 -16.96
CA SER A 213 16.66 21.65 -17.72
C SER A 213 17.99 20.99 -18.09
N LEU A 214 18.63 20.30 -17.14
CA LEU A 214 19.90 19.61 -17.41
C LEU A 214 19.74 18.48 -18.44
N PHE A 215 18.59 17.79 -18.50
CA PHE A 215 18.29 16.87 -19.61
C PHE A 215 18.14 17.60 -20.93
N HIS A 216 17.38 18.68 -20.94
CA HIS A 216 17.05 19.41 -22.16
C HIS A 216 18.31 19.99 -22.83
N TYR A 217 19.27 20.49 -22.03
CA TYR A 217 20.54 21.01 -22.51
C TYR A 217 21.62 19.93 -22.73
N GLY A 218 21.30 18.65 -22.55
CA GLY A 218 22.23 17.55 -22.79
C GLY A 218 23.35 17.39 -21.75
N PHE A 219 23.33 18.15 -20.64
CA PHE A 219 24.31 18.00 -19.55
C PHE A 219 24.14 16.68 -18.78
N LEU A 220 22.92 16.13 -18.77
CA LEU A 220 22.61 14.83 -18.17
C LEU A 220 22.09 13.88 -19.24
N SER A 221 22.84 12.81 -19.50
CA SER A 221 22.34 11.73 -20.35
C SER A 221 21.13 11.07 -19.69
N VAL A 222 20.05 10.90 -20.47
CA VAL A 222 18.84 10.19 -20.02
C VAL A 222 19.18 8.80 -19.51
N HIS A 223 20.19 8.15 -20.11
CA HIS A 223 20.63 6.83 -19.69
C HIS A 223 21.28 6.84 -18.31
N THR A 224 22.11 7.85 -18.00
CA THR A 224 22.72 8.01 -16.67
C THR A 224 21.65 8.31 -15.62
N ALA A 225 20.66 9.11 -15.97
CA ALA A 225 19.61 9.48 -15.05
C ALA A 225 18.58 8.39 -14.81
N SER A 226 18.15 7.65 -15.82
CA SER A 226 17.25 6.52 -15.62
C SER A 226 17.89 5.52 -14.65
N ARG A 227 19.20 5.28 -14.76
CA ARG A 227 19.98 4.44 -13.84
C ARG A 227 19.91 4.87 -12.37
N VAL A 228 19.73 6.17 -12.09
CA VAL A 228 19.67 6.70 -10.72
C VAL A 228 18.22 6.91 -10.26
N VAL A 229 17.40 7.53 -11.12
CA VAL A 229 16.02 7.91 -10.82
C VAL A 229 15.11 6.70 -10.76
N GLY A 230 15.26 5.72 -11.66
CA GLY A 230 14.40 4.53 -11.68
C GLY A 230 14.46 3.73 -10.38
N PRO A 231 15.65 3.37 -9.88
CA PRO A 231 15.78 2.68 -8.59
C PRO A 231 15.27 3.53 -7.43
N LEU A 232 15.62 4.82 -7.40
CA LEU A 232 15.19 5.71 -6.32
C LEU A 232 13.66 5.88 -6.30
N LEU A 233 13.03 6.04 -7.46
CA LEU A 233 11.59 6.12 -7.60
C LEU A 233 10.91 4.81 -7.21
N SER A 234 11.49 3.67 -7.60
CA SER A 234 10.99 2.35 -7.24
C SER A 234 11.09 2.10 -5.73
N TYR A 235 12.17 2.57 -5.10
CA TYR A 235 12.31 2.61 -3.64
C TYR A 235 11.22 3.46 -3.01
N ILE A 236 11.07 4.70 -3.49
CA ILE A 236 10.05 5.61 -2.97
C ILE A 236 8.68 4.95 -3.10
N LEU A 237 8.29 4.46 -4.27
CA LEU A 237 7.00 3.79 -4.49
C LEU A 237 6.85 2.55 -3.60
N GLY A 238 7.84 1.66 -3.58
CA GLY A 238 7.83 0.43 -2.80
C GLY A 238 7.63 0.64 -1.30
N TRP A 239 8.08 1.79 -0.80
CA TRP A 239 7.91 2.21 0.58
C TRP A 239 6.62 2.98 0.80
N LEU A 240 6.39 4.00 -0.02
CA LEU A 240 5.30 4.95 0.18
C LEU A 240 3.95 4.28 -0.04
N LEU A 241 3.83 3.27 -0.93
CA LEU A 241 2.57 2.55 -1.14
C LEU A 241 2.10 1.79 0.13
N PRO A 242 2.90 0.89 0.73
CA PRO A 242 2.51 0.20 1.96
C PRO A 242 2.22 1.15 3.13
N TYR A 243 3.05 2.19 3.31
CA TYR A 243 2.77 3.20 4.35
C TYR A 243 1.52 4.01 4.03
N ALA A 244 1.26 4.34 2.76
CA ALA A 244 0.06 5.03 2.35
C ALA A 244 -1.18 4.17 2.60
N VAL A 245 -1.13 2.87 2.32
CA VAL A 245 -2.20 1.90 2.61
C VAL A 245 -2.44 1.81 4.11
N GLY A 246 -1.39 1.64 4.91
CA GLY A 246 -1.47 1.63 6.38
C GLY A 246 -1.98 2.96 6.95
N TRP A 247 -1.61 4.08 6.34
CA TRP A 247 -2.09 5.40 6.70
C TRP A 247 -3.53 5.63 6.28
N LEU A 248 -3.96 5.09 5.13
CA LEU A 248 -5.34 5.14 4.66
C LEU A 248 -6.26 4.37 5.62
N LEU A 249 -5.82 3.18 6.06
CA LEU A 249 -6.48 2.40 7.12
C LEU A 249 -6.61 3.21 8.41
N ALA A 250 -5.52 3.85 8.82
CA ALA A 250 -5.44 4.61 10.06
C ALA A 250 -6.26 5.91 10.04
N ALA A 251 -6.31 6.57 8.89
CA ALA A 251 -6.98 7.85 8.72
C ALA A 251 -8.50 7.70 8.63
N ASN A 252 -9.01 6.55 8.17
CA ASN A 252 -10.43 6.37 7.87
C ASN A 252 -11.14 5.41 8.82
N ARG A 253 -11.14 5.76 10.12
CA ARG A 253 -11.88 5.00 11.16
C ARG A 253 -13.39 4.93 10.95
N HIS A 254 -13.95 5.83 10.14
CA HIS A 254 -15.39 6.00 9.96
C HIS A 254 -15.94 5.34 8.69
N ARG A 255 -15.08 4.86 7.78
CA ARG A 255 -15.49 4.31 6.48
C ARG A 255 -14.60 3.13 6.06
N PRO A 256 -15.15 2.08 5.40
CA PRO A 256 -14.40 0.89 4.98
C PRO A 256 -13.52 1.14 3.73
N VAL A 257 -12.75 2.22 3.72
CA VAL A 257 -12.09 2.73 2.51
C VAL A 257 -11.02 1.80 1.97
N LEU A 258 -10.30 1.08 2.82
CA LEU A 258 -9.32 0.12 2.32
C LEU A 258 -9.99 -1.04 1.57
N GLY A 259 -11.00 -1.68 2.17
CA GLY A 259 -11.73 -2.76 1.50
C GLY A 259 -12.34 -2.28 0.18
N SER A 260 -12.87 -1.06 0.19
CA SER A 260 -13.41 -0.40 -1.01
C SER A 260 -12.35 -0.17 -2.08
N MET A 261 -11.19 0.39 -1.74
CA MET A 261 -10.11 0.67 -2.69
C MET A 261 -9.54 -0.62 -3.27
N LEU A 262 -9.37 -1.65 -2.45
CA LEU A 262 -8.92 -2.96 -2.89
C LEU A 262 -9.95 -3.58 -3.86
N ALA A 263 -11.23 -3.50 -3.53
CA ALA A 263 -12.31 -3.92 -4.42
C ALA A 263 -12.34 -3.14 -5.75
N ILE A 264 -12.13 -1.81 -5.74
CA ILE A 264 -12.03 -0.99 -6.96
C ILE A 264 -10.85 -1.47 -7.82
N ILE A 265 -9.68 -1.70 -7.23
CA ILE A 265 -8.51 -2.20 -7.96
C ILE A 265 -8.82 -3.56 -8.60
N GLY A 266 -9.37 -4.51 -7.84
CA GLY A 266 -9.79 -5.80 -8.35
C GLY A 266 -10.81 -5.67 -9.50
N ALA A 267 -11.78 -4.78 -9.34
CA ALA A 267 -12.79 -4.50 -10.35
C ALA A 267 -12.23 -3.87 -11.63
N ILE A 268 -11.23 -2.99 -11.52
CA ILE A 268 -10.51 -2.43 -12.67
C ILE A 268 -9.80 -3.53 -13.45
N PHE A 269 -9.14 -4.48 -12.76
CA PHE A 269 -8.52 -5.63 -13.43
C PHE A 269 -9.56 -6.48 -14.17
N VAL A 270 -10.68 -6.80 -13.53
CA VAL A 270 -11.79 -7.53 -14.16
C VAL A 270 -12.32 -6.76 -15.39
N LEU A 271 -12.47 -5.44 -15.29
CA LEU A 271 -12.95 -4.59 -16.36
C LEU A 271 -11.97 -4.53 -17.56
N ILE A 272 -10.66 -4.36 -17.30
CA ILE A 272 -9.62 -4.36 -18.34
C ILE A 272 -9.68 -5.66 -19.14
N VAL A 273 -9.79 -6.80 -18.44
CA VAL A 273 -9.89 -8.10 -19.12
C VAL A 273 -11.19 -8.20 -19.91
N GLY A 274 -12.34 -7.84 -19.30
CA GLY A 274 -13.61 -7.82 -20.01
C GLY A 274 -13.57 -6.99 -21.29
N ILE A 275 -12.92 -5.82 -21.25
CA ILE A 275 -12.73 -4.96 -22.43
C ILE A 275 -11.78 -5.60 -23.45
N SER A 276 -10.69 -6.24 -23.00
CA SER A 276 -9.71 -6.85 -23.91
C SER A 276 -10.28 -8.01 -24.72
N VAL A 277 -11.24 -8.74 -24.15
CA VAL A 277 -11.91 -9.85 -24.84
C VAL A 277 -13.02 -9.31 -25.76
N LEU A 278 -13.58 -8.13 -25.49
CA LEU A 278 -14.71 -7.50 -26.21
C LEU A 278 -14.66 -7.59 -27.76
N PRO A 279 -13.52 -7.38 -28.46
CA PRO A 279 -13.46 -7.46 -29.92
C PRO A 279 -13.72 -8.87 -30.47
N MET A 280 -13.32 -9.92 -29.74
CA MET A 280 -13.64 -11.31 -30.10
C MET A 280 -15.13 -11.64 -29.88
N LEU A 281 -15.88 -10.76 -29.18
CA LEU A 281 -17.22 -11.04 -28.67
C LEU A 281 -18.35 -10.44 -29.51
N LEU A 282 -18.04 -9.64 -30.52
CA LEU A 282 -19.04 -9.10 -31.45
C LEU A 282 -19.52 -10.15 -32.48
N LEU A 283 -19.07 -11.40 -32.36
CA LEU A 283 -19.60 -12.53 -33.15
C LEU A 283 -21.00 -12.93 -32.65
N PRO A 284 -22.00 -13.06 -33.55
CA PRO A 284 -23.37 -13.41 -33.17
C PRO A 284 -23.44 -14.80 -32.52
N GLY A 285 -23.98 -14.89 -31.31
CA GLY A 285 -24.20 -16.15 -30.57
C GLY A 285 -23.62 -16.24 -29.16
N SER A 286 -22.81 -15.27 -28.70
CA SER A 286 -22.13 -15.34 -27.39
C SER A 286 -22.82 -14.56 -26.24
N GLY A 287 -24.04 -14.96 -25.86
CA GLY A 287 -24.82 -14.23 -24.84
C GLY A 287 -24.20 -14.13 -23.44
N LEU A 288 -23.25 -15.01 -23.08
CA LEU A 288 -22.63 -15.08 -21.75
C LEU A 288 -21.44 -14.12 -21.55
N MET A 289 -20.94 -13.48 -22.61
CA MET A 289 -19.57 -12.92 -22.58
C MET A 289 -19.49 -11.42 -22.24
N TRP A 290 -20.64 -10.73 -22.12
CA TRP A 290 -20.72 -9.38 -21.52
C TRP A 290 -20.52 -9.37 -19.99
N ALA A 291 -20.53 -10.55 -19.38
CA ALA A 291 -20.51 -10.72 -17.94
C ALA A 291 -19.24 -10.11 -17.31
N GLY A 292 -18.07 -10.17 -17.94
CA GLY A 292 -16.83 -9.56 -17.41
C GLY A 292 -16.92 -8.03 -17.27
N VAL A 293 -17.43 -7.34 -18.30
CA VAL A 293 -17.58 -5.87 -18.27
C VAL A 293 -18.63 -5.45 -17.26
N VAL A 294 -19.79 -6.11 -17.27
CA VAL A 294 -20.91 -5.80 -16.36
C VAL A 294 -20.52 -6.10 -14.92
N THR A 295 -19.90 -7.25 -14.63
CA THR A 295 -19.47 -7.61 -13.27
C THR A 295 -18.40 -6.65 -12.75
N GLY A 296 -17.40 -6.29 -13.58
CA GLY A 296 -16.39 -5.29 -13.21
C GLY A 296 -17.03 -3.94 -12.86
N LEU A 297 -17.98 -3.46 -13.67
CA LEU A 297 -18.69 -2.20 -13.40
C LEU A 297 -19.51 -2.27 -12.11
N VAL A 298 -20.25 -3.37 -11.89
CA VAL A 298 -21.03 -3.61 -10.66
C VAL A 298 -20.11 -3.61 -9.44
N MET A 299 -18.95 -4.25 -9.50
CA MET A 299 -17.98 -4.24 -8.40
C MET A 299 -17.47 -2.82 -8.10
N ILE A 300 -17.18 -2.00 -9.12
CA ILE A 300 -16.79 -0.58 -8.92
C ILE A 300 -17.91 0.18 -8.19
N VAL A 301 -19.16 0.05 -8.65
CA VAL A 301 -20.32 0.72 -8.05
C VAL A 301 -20.49 0.30 -6.59
N LEU A 302 -20.46 -1.00 -6.30
CA LEU A 302 -20.58 -1.52 -4.93
C LEU A 302 -19.44 -1.03 -4.04
N ALA A 303 -18.21 -1.01 -4.54
CA ALA A 303 -17.07 -0.52 -3.79
C ALA A 303 -17.19 0.98 -3.47
N ILE A 304 -17.60 1.81 -4.43
CA ILE A 304 -17.89 3.24 -4.19
C ILE A 304 -19.03 3.40 -3.19
N LEU A 305 -20.11 2.61 -3.33
CA LEU A 305 -21.27 2.66 -2.44
C LEU A 305 -20.88 2.32 -1.00
N SER A 306 -19.94 1.40 -0.78
CA SER A 306 -19.44 1.07 0.56
C SER A 306 -18.69 2.23 1.24
N ILE A 307 -18.11 3.15 0.46
CA ILE A 307 -17.52 4.40 0.98
C ILE A 307 -18.60 5.43 1.33
N ILE A 308 -19.67 5.51 0.54
CA ILE A 308 -20.76 6.48 0.71
C ILE A 308 -21.67 6.07 1.87
N LYS A 309 -22.05 4.79 1.93
CA LYS A 309 -22.98 4.21 2.92
C LYS A 309 -22.29 3.17 3.79
N PRO A 310 -21.39 3.57 4.71
CA PRO A 310 -20.68 2.64 5.60
C PRO A 310 -21.61 1.88 6.55
N GLN A 311 -22.85 2.36 6.77
CA GLN A 311 -23.84 1.65 7.60
C GLN A 311 -24.26 0.30 7.01
N SER A 312 -24.22 0.16 5.69
CA SER A 312 -24.59 -1.08 4.97
C SER A 312 -23.36 -1.89 4.52
N HIS A 313 -22.21 -1.71 5.19
CA HIS A 313 -20.96 -2.36 4.80
C HIS A 313 -21.06 -3.89 4.76
N VAL A 314 -21.77 -4.54 5.70
CA VAL A 314 -21.95 -6.00 5.69
C VAL A 314 -22.66 -6.44 4.42
N THR A 315 -23.80 -5.82 4.08
CA THR A 315 -24.59 -6.18 2.91
C THR A 315 -23.84 -5.89 1.60
N ILE A 316 -23.25 -4.68 1.49
CA ILE A 316 -22.49 -4.27 0.29
C ILE A 316 -21.24 -5.13 0.12
N GLY A 317 -20.53 -5.43 1.21
CA GLY A 317 -19.37 -6.31 1.21
C GLY A 317 -19.71 -7.74 0.79
N SER A 318 -20.84 -8.29 1.24
CA SER A 318 -21.33 -9.59 0.79
C SER A 318 -21.65 -9.60 -0.70
N PHE A 319 -22.32 -8.57 -1.22
CA PHE A 319 -22.55 -8.42 -2.66
C PHE A 319 -21.24 -8.31 -3.45
N LEU A 320 -20.22 -7.62 -2.91
CA LEU A 320 -18.89 -7.56 -3.51
C LEU A 320 -18.23 -8.94 -3.59
N ILE A 321 -18.34 -9.75 -2.54
CA ILE A 321 -17.80 -11.12 -2.54
C ILE A 321 -18.51 -11.96 -3.61
N VAL A 322 -19.84 -11.91 -3.67
CA VAL A 322 -20.63 -12.62 -4.68
C VAL A 322 -20.26 -12.16 -6.09
N ALA A 323 -20.19 -10.85 -6.35
CA ALA A 323 -19.79 -10.31 -7.64
C ALA A 323 -18.36 -10.71 -8.03
N SER A 324 -17.44 -10.78 -7.06
CA SER A 324 -16.06 -11.25 -7.27
C SER A 324 -16.03 -12.74 -7.65
N ILE A 325 -16.87 -13.58 -7.05
CA ILE A 325 -16.98 -15.00 -7.42
C ILE A 325 -17.59 -15.14 -8.82
N LEU A 326 -18.65 -14.37 -9.13
CA LEU A 326 -19.27 -14.38 -10.46
C LEU A 326 -18.29 -13.93 -11.56
N SER A 327 -17.33 -13.07 -11.25
CA SER A 327 -16.32 -12.62 -12.22
C SER A 327 -15.48 -13.78 -12.80
N PHE A 328 -15.28 -14.88 -12.04
CA PHE A 328 -14.57 -16.06 -12.54
C PHE A 328 -15.32 -16.78 -13.66
N VAL A 329 -16.65 -16.78 -13.60
CA VAL A 329 -17.51 -17.41 -14.61
C VAL A 329 -17.66 -16.50 -15.83
N GLY A 330 -17.80 -15.19 -15.61
CA GLY A 330 -18.16 -14.24 -16.66
C GLY A 330 -17.00 -13.74 -17.54
N ALA A 331 -15.77 -13.73 -17.05
CA ALA A 331 -14.62 -13.16 -17.76
C ALA A 331 -13.76 -14.21 -18.49
N ALA A 332 -14.29 -15.42 -18.73
CA ALA A 332 -13.54 -16.55 -19.32
C ALA A 332 -12.18 -16.80 -18.61
N GLY A 333 -12.20 -16.98 -17.29
CA GLY A 333 -10.98 -17.17 -16.49
C GLY A 333 -10.08 -15.92 -16.39
N GLY A 334 -10.54 -14.79 -16.93
CA GLY A 334 -9.87 -13.50 -16.98
C GLY A 334 -9.54 -12.93 -15.61
N LEU A 335 -8.34 -13.25 -15.16
CA LEU A 335 -7.67 -12.81 -13.95
C LEU A 335 -8.32 -13.27 -12.65
N ILE A 336 -8.00 -14.53 -12.31
CA ILE A 336 -7.89 -15.06 -10.94
C ILE A 336 -7.44 -13.96 -9.94
N ILE A 337 -6.48 -13.12 -10.34
CA ILE A 337 -5.96 -12.02 -9.53
C ILE A 337 -7.03 -10.94 -9.25
N GLY A 338 -7.78 -10.49 -10.26
CA GLY A 338 -8.82 -9.46 -10.09
C GLY A 338 -9.94 -9.93 -9.17
N GLY A 339 -10.41 -11.17 -9.35
CA GLY A 339 -11.40 -11.80 -8.49
C GLY A 339 -10.91 -12.01 -7.05
N ILE A 340 -9.67 -12.48 -6.83
CA ILE A 340 -9.09 -12.64 -5.49
C ILE A 340 -8.95 -11.28 -4.79
N ILE A 341 -8.43 -10.26 -5.48
CA ILE A 341 -8.30 -8.91 -4.93
C ILE A 341 -9.70 -8.35 -4.58
N GLY A 342 -10.69 -8.55 -5.45
CA GLY A 342 -12.08 -8.19 -5.21
C GLY A 342 -12.68 -8.87 -3.98
N LEU A 343 -12.43 -10.19 -3.83
CA LEU A 343 -12.91 -11.00 -2.72
C LEU A 343 -12.28 -10.58 -1.39
N LEU A 344 -10.97 -10.32 -1.37
CA LEU A 344 -10.28 -9.74 -0.22
C LEU A 344 -10.83 -8.35 0.12
N GLY A 345 -11.06 -7.51 -0.89
CA GLY A 345 -11.68 -6.19 -0.72
C GLY A 345 -13.07 -6.29 -0.09
N GLY A 346 -13.92 -7.17 -0.61
CA GLY A 346 -15.26 -7.45 -0.09
C GLY A 346 -15.22 -7.96 1.35
N ALA A 347 -14.36 -8.93 1.66
CA ALA A 347 -14.20 -9.45 3.02
C ALA A 347 -13.74 -8.36 4.01
N LEU A 348 -12.86 -7.45 3.58
CA LEU A 348 -12.43 -6.31 4.39
C LEU A 348 -13.54 -5.27 4.58
N VAL A 349 -14.44 -5.10 3.60
CA VAL A 349 -15.65 -4.28 3.77
C VAL A 349 -16.63 -4.94 4.75
N VAL A 350 -16.84 -6.26 4.67
CA VAL A 350 -17.72 -7.00 5.59
C VAL A 350 -17.19 -6.97 7.02
N GLY A 351 -15.90 -7.23 7.21
CA GLY A 351 -15.25 -7.28 8.52
C GLY A 351 -15.02 -5.90 9.16
N TRP A 352 -15.43 -4.81 8.49
CA TRP A 352 -15.23 -3.46 8.99
C TRP A 352 -16.21 -3.15 10.13
N SER A 353 -15.78 -3.28 11.37
CA SER A 353 -16.52 -2.82 12.55
C SER A 353 -16.13 -1.37 12.85
N GLY A 354 -16.82 -0.40 12.25
CA GLY A 354 -16.65 1.02 12.59
C GLY A 354 -16.95 1.33 14.06
N GLU A 355 -16.75 2.59 14.48
CA GLU A 355 -16.90 3.13 15.85
C GLU A 355 -18.28 2.94 16.53
N GLN A 356 -19.21 2.21 15.90
CA GLN A 356 -20.51 1.84 16.47
C GLN A 356 -20.39 1.10 17.81
N ALA A 357 -19.26 0.45 18.09
CA ALA A 357 -19.00 -0.21 19.38
C ALA A 357 -19.06 0.73 20.60
N LYS A 358 -18.83 2.04 20.42
CA LYS A 358 -18.79 2.99 21.55
C LYS A 358 -20.17 3.42 22.06
N LYS A 359 -21.24 3.19 21.28
CA LYS A 359 -22.61 3.56 21.67
C LYS A 359 -23.32 2.45 22.45
N SER A 360 -23.09 1.19 22.07
CA SER A 360 -23.70 0.03 22.75
C SER A 360 -23.19 -0.17 24.19
N SER A 361 -21.98 0.26 24.51
CA SER A 361 -21.44 0.17 25.89
C SER A 361 -21.87 1.33 26.82
N ARG A 362 -22.55 2.37 26.30
CA ARG A 362 -23.10 3.45 27.13
C ARG A 362 -24.56 3.22 27.50
N ASP A 363 -25.31 2.51 26.66
CA ASP A 363 -26.68 2.08 26.97
C ASP A 363 -26.72 0.85 27.91
N SER A 364 -25.58 0.21 28.15
CA SER A 364 -25.38 -0.72 29.27
C SER A 364 -24.85 0.02 30.50
N SER A 365 -25.43 1.18 30.80
CA SER A 365 -25.37 1.69 32.17
C SER A 365 -26.01 0.61 33.06
N PRO A 366 -25.32 0.10 34.10
CA PRO A 366 -25.95 -0.84 35.02
C PRO A 366 -27.25 -0.21 35.53
N PRO A 367 -28.35 -0.97 35.65
CA PRO A 367 -29.60 -0.43 36.14
C PRO A 367 -29.29 0.33 37.43
N THR A 368 -29.61 1.62 37.42
CA THR A 368 -29.51 2.50 38.59
C THR A 368 -30.08 1.70 39.75
N SER A 369 -29.21 1.33 40.70
CA SER A 369 -29.62 0.60 41.88
C SER A 369 -30.82 1.34 42.47
N PRO A 370 -31.93 0.65 42.82
CA PRO A 370 -33.09 1.30 43.37
C PRO A 370 -32.64 2.07 44.62
N LEU A 371 -32.92 3.38 44.62
CA LEU A 371 -32.68 4.26 45.75
C LEU A 371 -33.19 3.57 47.03
N PRO A 372 -32.38 3.49 48.10
CA PRO A 372 -32.91 3.03 49.38
C PRO A 372 -34.05 3.96 49.82
N PRO A 373 -35.14 3.42 50.36
CA PRO A 373 -36.28 4.22 50.80
C PRO A 373 -35.82 5.22 51.86
N HIS A 374 -36.23 6.48 51.67
CA HIS A 374 -36.09 7.55 52.66
C HIS A 374 -36.56 7.05 54.03
N SER A 375 -35.62 6.85 54.96
CA SER A 375 -35.94 6.74 56.38
C SER A 375 -36.23 8.15 56.90
N SER A 376 -37.50 8.53 56.86
CA SER A 376 -38.05 9.61 57.67
C SER A 376 -38.02 9.18 59.14
N MET A 377 -36.90 9.45 59.84
CA MET A 377 -36.87 9.40 61.29
C MET A 377 -36.95 10.84 61.82
N MET A 378 -38.18 11.27 62.02
CA MET A 378 -38.54 12.24 63.05
C MET A 378 -38.11 11.72 64.41
N THR A 379 -37.55 12.59 65.24
CA THR A 379 -37.53 12.64 66.73
C THR A 379 -36.21 13.34 67.12
N GLY A 380 -36.16 14.34 67.98
CA GLY A 380 -37.13 15.11 68.74
C GLY A 380 -36.39 16.29 69.37
#